data_AF-A0A1V6YMW1-F1
#
_entry.id   AF-A0A1V6YMW1-F1
#
_cell.length_a   1.000
_cell.length_b   1.000
_cell.length_c   1.000
_cell.angle_alpha   90.00
_cell.angle_beta   90.00
_cell.angle_gamma   90.00
#
_symmetry.space_group_name_H-M   'P 1'
#
loop_
_entity.id
_entity.type
_entity.pdbx_description
1 polymer ?
#
loop_
_entity_poly.entity_id
_entity_poly.type
_entity_poly.pdbx_seq_one_letter_code
_entity_poly.pdbx_strand_id
1 'polypeptide(L)'
;MKFTAAIVASLVGTSTALFDKNQPWGKRDYACVNVYQGIPDNSTVSAGQTVRVNFDRKPTGRCPDPLNQYPGDDYNVWLYNNPVRNMDTISFEKSIKITDGIKEKAGGVDITIPKDLPQVKDGSLWYLRVGTSLPTAPQVLINIMQMPSLFNAAGPFTVTRE
;
A
#
# COMPACT_ATOMS: atom_id res chain seq x y z
N MET A 1 25.92 24.43 43.61
CA MET A 1 25.14 23.39 42.92
C MET A 1 25.17 23.68 41.43
N LYS A 2 25.64 22.74 40.60
CA LYS A 2 25.72 22.91 39.14
C LYS A 2 24.41 22.41 38.55
N PHE A 3 23.61 23.29 37.95
CA PHE A 3 22.38 22.92 37.26
C PHE A 3 22.74 22.43 35.86
N THR A 4 22.72 21.11 35.67
CA THR A 4 22.82 20.49 34.36
C THR A 4 21.45 20.62 33.69
N ALA A 5 21.31 21.60 32.80
CA ALA A 5 20.14 21.70 31.92
C ALA A 5 20.24 20.59 30.86
N ALA A 6 19.43 19.54 31.01
CA ALA A 6 19.21 18.58 29.94
C ALA A 6 18.43 19.29 28.83
N ILE A 7 19.09 19.51 27.70
CA ILE A 7 18.46 20.01 26.48
C ILE A 7 17.54 18.89 26.00
N VAL A 8 16.24 19.05 26.24
CA VAL A 8 15.21 18.23 25.61
C VAL A 8 15.25 18.57 24.12
N ALA A 9 15.89 17.72 23.33
CA ALA A 9 15.77 17.76 21.89
C ALA A 9 14.29 17.51 21.58
N SER A 10 13.56 18.60 21.32
CA SER A 10 12.19 18.57 20.84
C SER A 10 12.16 17.70 19.58
N LEU A 11 11.51 16.56 19.67
CA LEU A 11 11.16 15.71 18.54
C LEU A 11 10.36 16.60 17.59
N VAL A 12 10.99 17.08 16.52
CA VAL A 12 10.27 17.77 15.45
C VAL A 12 9.39 16.70 14.83
N GLY A 13 8.13 16.67 15.27
CA GLY A 13 7.08 15.89 14.63
C GLY A 13 6.93 16.42 13.23
N THR A 14 7.66 15.84 12.27
CA THR A 14 7.32 15.95 10.87
C THR A 14 5.93 15.37 10.73
N SER A 15 4.93 16.25 10.65
CA SER A 15 3.59 15.92 10.20
C SER A 15 3.71 15.51 8.73
N THR A 16 4.18 14.30 8.47
CA THR A 16 3.91 13.64 7.20
C THR A 16 2.40 13.48 7.17
N ALA A 17 1.73 14.30 6.37
CA ALA A 17 0.30 14.11 6.13
C ALA A 17 0.12 12.65 5.71
N LEU A 18 -0.66 11.89 6.48
CA LEU A 18 -0.88 10.48 6.20
C LEU A 18 -1.41 10.35 4.77
N PHE A 19 -0.78 9.50 3.98
CA PHE A 19 -1.18 9.24 2.62
C PHE A 19 -2.60 8.65 2.62
N ASP A 20 -3.52 9.29 1.87
CA ASP A 20 -4.88 8.78 1.73
C ASP A 20 -4.87 7.56 0.80
N LYS A 21 -4.78 6.38 1.41
CA LYS A 21 -4.81 5.08 0.75
C LYS A 21 -6.07 4.79 -0.06
N ASN A 22 -7.14 5.57 0.15
CA ASN A 22 -8.40 5.40 -0.56
C ASN A 22 -8.44 6.19 -1.88
N GLN A 23 -7.48 7.08 -2.12
CA GLN A 23 -7.33 7.79 -3.39
C GLN A 23 -6.57 6.95 -4.41
N PRO A 24 -6.83 7.10 -5.72
CA PRO A 24 -6.01 6.53 -6.78
C PRO A 24 -4.51 6.81 -6.58
N TRP A 25 -3.70 5.76 -6.68
CA TRP A 25 -2.23 5.85 -6.62
C TRP A 25 -1.62 6.36 -7.94
N GLY A 26 -2.42 6.43 -9.00
CA GLY A 26 -2.03 6.96 -10.30
C GLY A 26 -3.23 7.13 -11.21
N LYS A 27 -3.01 7.66 -12.41
CA LYS A 27 -4.07 8.02 -13.38
C LYS A 27 -5.10 6.91 -13.66
N ARG A 28 -4.68 5.65 -13.61
CA ARG A 28 -5.47 4.47 -14.01
C ARG A 28 -5.61 3.45 -12.89
N ASP A 29 -5.32 3.87 -11.66
CA ASP A 29 -5.44 3.07 -10.45
C ASP A 29 -6.84 3.23 -9.86
N TYR A 30 -7.52 2.12 -9.60
CA TYR A 30 -8.87 2.11 -9.03
C TYR A 30 -8.89 1.39 -7.69
N ALA A 31 -9.49 2.01 -6.67
CA ALA A 31 -9.60 1.47 -5.31
C ALA A 31 -10.68 0.36 -5.21
N CYS A 32 -10.51 -0.69 -6.02
CA CYS A 32 -11.49 -1.75 -6.26
C CYS A 32 -11.21 -3.04 -5.49
N VAL A 33 -9.98 -3.25 -5.03
CA VAL A 33 -9.68 -4.35 -4.11
C VAL A 33 -10.15 -3.88 -2.73
N ASN A 34 -10.82 -4.73 -1.97
CA ASN A 34 -11.28 -4.41 -0.64
C ASN A 34 -10.46 -5.20 0.37
N VAL A 35 -9.48 -4.55 1.01
CA VAL A 35 -8.76 -5.14 2.14
C VAL A 35 -9.59 -4.89 3.40
N TYR A 36 -10.40 -5.88 3.77
CA TYR A 36 -11.28 -5.79 4.94
C TYR A 36 -10.64 -6.34 6.22
N GLN A 37 -9.51 -7.01 6.11
CA GLN A 37 -8.67 -7.42 7.24
C GLN A 37 -7.20 -7.35 6.81
N GLY A 38 -6.37 -6.69 7.62
CA GLY A 38 -4.95 -6.54 7.36
C GLY A 38 -4.27 -5.85 8.52
N ILE A 39 -3.17 -5.15 8.25
CA ILE A 39 -2.45 -4.36 9.25
C ILE A 39 -3.30 -3.14 9.63
N PRO A 40 -3.69 -2.96 10.91
CA PRO A 40 -4.45 -1.79 11.36
C PRO A 40 -3.65 -0.50 11.19
N ASP A 41 -4.37 0.59 10.95
CA ASP A 41 -3.74 1.91 10.77
C ASP A 41 -3.05 2.35 12.07
N ASN A 42 -1.87 2.92 11.92
CA ASN A 42 -0.96 3.37 12.98
C ASN A 42 -0.49 2.26 13.93
N SER A 43 -0.57 0.99 13.52
CA SER A 43 0.02 -0.11 14.28
C SER A 43 1.54 -0.18 14.13
N THR A 44 2.18 -0.95 15.00
CA THR A 44 3.60 -1.31 14.92
C THR A 44 3.72 -2.81 14.65
N VAL A 45 4.55 -3.18 13.68
CA VAL A 45 4.85 -4.58 13.33
C VAL A 45 6.36 -4.81 13.38
N SER A 46 6.80 -6.00 13.76
CA SER A 46 8.21 -6.36 13.74
C SER A 46 8.66 -6.77 12.34
N ALA A 47 9.89 -6.43 11.97
CA ALA A 47 10.55 -6.99 10.81
C ALA A 47 10.65 -8.53 10.97
N GLY A 48 10.26 -9.30 9.96
CA GLY A 48 10.13 -10.76 10.03
C GLY A 48 8.78 -11.27 10.56
N GLN A 49 7.89 -10.39 11.04
CA GLN A 49 6.55 -10.77 11.45
C GLN A 49 5.71 -11.19 10.24
N THR A 50 4.95 -12.28 10.38
CA THR A 50 3.94 -12.67 9.40
C THR A 50 2.58 -12.09 9.77
N VAL A 51 1.91 -11.46 8.80
CA VAL A 51 0.56 -10.91 8.93
C VAL A 51 -0.36 -11.50 7.87
N ARG A 52 -1.60 -11.80 8.23
CA ARG A 52 -2.63 -12.21 7.28
C ARG A 52 -3.34 -10.98 6.71
N VAL A 53 -3.44 -10.90 5.39
CA VAL A 53 -4.25 -9.89 4.69
C VAL A 53 -5.37 -10.60 3.96
N ASN A 54 -6.62 -10.30 4.29
CA ASN A 54 -7.78 -10.79 3.57
C ASN A 54 -8.37 -9.69 2.69
N PHE A 55 -8.76 -10.08 1.49
CA PHE A 55 -9.27 -9.15 0.48
C PHE A 55 -10.35 -9.80 -0.39
N ASP A 56 -11.20 -8.96 -0.97
CA ASP A 56 -12.13 -9.36 -2.02
C ASP A 56 -12.29 -8.26 -3.09
N ARG A 57 -13.04 -8.56 -4.15
CA ARG A 57 -13.47 -7.60 -5.18
C ARG A 57 -14.99 -7.40 -5.16
N LYS A 58 -15.60 -7.48 -3.97
CA LYS A 58 -17.04 -7.22 -3.88
C LYS A 58 -17.32 -5.80 -4.38
N PRO A 59 -18.43 -5.58 -5.12
CA PRO A 59 -18.81 -4.24 -5.54
C PRO A 59 -18.88 -3.32 -4.32
N THR A 60 -18.12 -2.23 -4.38
CA THR A 60 -18.18 -1.14 -3.39
C THR A 60 -18.55 0.14 -4.12
N GLY A 61 -18.95 1.18 -3.39
CA GLY A 61 -19.13 2.51 -3.98
C GLY A 61 -17.86 3.06 -4.64
N ARG A 62 -16.68 2.44 -4.42
CA ARG A 62 -15.37 2.81 -4.99
C ARG A 62 -15.03 2.03 -6.26
N CYS A 63 -15.79 0.97 -6.56
CA CYS A 63 -15.62 0.16 -7.76
C CYS A 63 -16.94 0.01 -8.53
N PRO A 64 -17.41 1.07 -9.20
CA PRO A 64 -18.58 0.97 -10.05
C PRO A 64 -18.30 0.10 -11.30
N ASP A 65 -19.38 -0.44 -11.85
CA ASP A 65 -19.47 -1.04 -13.19
C ASP A 65 -18.76 -0.15 -14.23
N PRO A 66 -17.95 -0.67 -15.19
CA PRO A 66 -17.80 -2.08 -15.58
C PRO A 66 -16.54 -2.78 -15.07
N LEU A 67 -15.74 -2.18 -14.19
CA LEU A 67 -14.44 -2.77 -13.80
C LEU A 67 -14.57 -4.09 -13.03
N ASN A 68 -15.66 -4.28 -12.30
CA ASN A 68 -15.98 -5.51 -11.60
C ASN A 68 -16.35 -6.68 -12.54
N GLN A 69 -16.65 -6.42 -13.81
CA GLN A 69 -17.02 -7.44 -14.79
C GLN A 69 -15.79 -8.11 -15.43
N TYR A 70 -14.62 -7.48 -15.35
CA TYR A 70 -13.40 -8.00 -15.95
C TYR A 70 -12.60 -8.85 -14.95
N PRO A 71 -12.11 -10.04 -15.36
CA PRO A 71 -11.20 -10.81 -14.55
C PRO A 71 -9.89 -10.04 -14.34
N GLY A 72 -9.40 -10.05 -13.10
CA GLY A 72 -8.06 -9.52 -12.79
C GLY A 72 -6.98 -10.56 -13.03
N ASP A 73 -5.77 -10.07 -13.28
CA ASP A 73 -4.57 -10.89 -13.20
C ASP A 73 -4.32 -11.35 -11.76
N ASP A 74 -3.33 -12.23 -11.58
CA ASP A 74 -2.85 -12.60 -10.26
C ASP A 74 -2.38 -11.37 -9.47
N TYR A 75 -2.76 -11.33 -8.20
CA TYR A 75 -2.49 -10.21 -7.34
C TYR A 75 -1.04 -10.25 -6.89
N ASN A 76 -0.54 -9.07 -6.57
CA ASN A 76 0.75 -8.87 -5.94
C ASN A 76 0.60 -8.01 -4.69
N VAL A 77 1.58 -8.15 -3.81
CA VAL A 77 1.69 -7.33 -2.61
C VAL A 77 3.02 -6.62 -2.63
N TRP A 78 2.96 -5.31 -2.39
CA TRP A 78 4.12 -4.44 -2.33
C TRP A 78 4.11 -3.66 -1.03
N LEU A 79 5.29 -3.52 -0.44
CA LEU A 79 5.54 -2.68 0.71
C LEU A 79 6.13 -1.35 0.22
N TYR A 80 5.49 -0.23 0.56
CA TYR A 80 5.91 1.12 0.16
C TYR A 80 6.26 1.96 1.39
N ASN A 81 7.39 2.64 1.33
CA ASN A 81 7.80 3.60 2.34
C ASN A 81 7.40 5.02 1.94
N ASN A 82 6.71 5.72 2.85
CA ASN A 82 6.31 7.11 2.70
C ASN A 82 5.78 7.48 1.29
N PRO A 83 4.75 6.77 0.79
CA PRO A 83 4.14 7.15 -0.47
C PRO A 83 3.56 8.57 -0.38
N VAL A 84 3.81 9.36 -1.42
CA VAL A 84 3.23 10.70 -1.61
C VAL A 84 2.60 10.74 -2.99
N ARG A 85 1.32 11.11 -3.03
CA ARG A 85 0.59 11.28 -4.29
C ARG A 85 1.04 12.57 -4.97
N ASN A 86 1.36 12.48 -6.26
CA ASN A 86 1.63 13.64 -7.12
C ASN A 86 0.87 13.51 -8.45
N MET A 87 -0.25 14.23 -8.55
CA MET A 87 -1.18 14.20 -9.70
C MET A 87 -1.53 12.76 -10.13
N ASP A 88 -0.87 12.29 -11.19
CA ASP A 88 -1.07 11.00 -11.86
C ASP A 88 -0.06 9.92 -11.45
N THR A 89 0.85 10.25 -10.52
CA THR A 89 1.94 9.39 -10.08
C THR A 89 2.00 9.30 -8.55
N ILE A 90 2.70 8.29 -8.05
CA ILE A 90 3.06 8.16 -6.66
C ILE A 90 4.58 8.13 -6.53
N SER A 91 5.12 9.05 -5.74
CA SER A 91 6.52 9.02 -5.34
C SER A 91 6.65 8.29 -4.00
N PHE A 92 7.73 7.55 -3.82
CA PHE A 92 8.05 6.84 -2.59
C PHE A 92 9.57 6.75 -2.47
N GLU A 93 10.11 6.62 -1.27
CA GLU A 93 11.57 6.46 -1.12
C GLU A 93 12.02 5.06 -1.54
N LYS A 94 11.24 4.05 -1.13
CA LYS A 94 11.47 2.64 -1.46
C LYS A 94 10.16 1.87 -1.60
N SER A 95 10.21 0.87 -2.48
CA SER A 95 9.17 -0.14 -2.65
C SER A 95 9.79 -1.53 -2.69
N ILE A 96 9.15 -2.51 -2.08
CA ILE A 96 9.62 -3.90 -2.03
C ILE A 96 8.45 -4.80 -2.44
N LYS A 97 8.67 -5.66 -3.43
CA LYS A 97 7.70 -6.68 -3.77
C LYS A 97 7.76 -7.79 -2.72
N ILE A 98 6.66 -8.03 -2.02
CA ILE A 98 6.58 -9.05 -0.97
C ILE A 98 6.21 -10.40 -1.58
N THR A 99 5.24 -10.40 -2.49
CA THR A 99 4.74 -11.63 -3.13
C THR A 99 3.93 -11.30 -4.39
N ASP A 100 3.74 -12.29 -5.25
CA ASP A 100 2.92 -12.29 -6.45
C ASP A 100 2.26 -13.65 -6.70
N GLY A 101 1.53 -13.77 -7.81
CA GLY A 101 0.87 -15.03 -8.20
C GLY A 101 -0.36 -15.35 -7.36
N ILE A 102 -0.85 -14.40 -6.55
CA ILE A 102 -1.97 -14.63 -5.65
C ILE A 102 -3.26 -14.63 -6.46
N LYS A 103 -3.92 -15.78 -6.57
CA LYS A 103 -5.18 -15.88 -7.31
C LYS A 103 -6.25 -14.99 -6.66
N GLU A 104 -7.03 -14.28 -7.47
CA GLU A 104 -8.15 -13.44 -7.00
C GLU A 104 -9.09 -14.20 -6.05
N LYS A 105 -9.35 -15.48 -6.33
CA LYS A 105 -10.21 -16.35 -5.52
C LYS A 105 -9.60 -16.81 -4.18
N ALA A 106 -8.32 -16.52 -3.91
CA ALA A 106 -7.67 -16.92 -2.68
C ALA A 106 -8.25 -16.22 -1.44
N GLY A 107 -8.86 -15.04 -1.61
CA GLY A 107 -9.52 -14.29 -0.53
C GLY A 107 -8.58 -13.73 0.55
N GLY A 108 -7.29 -14.03 0.47
CA GLY A 108 -6.25 -13.47 1.32
C GLY A 108 -4.90 -14.15 1.14
N VAL A 109 -3.87 -13.54 1.74
CA VAL A 109 -2.48 -13.97 1.66
C VAL A 109 -1.77 -13.73 3.00
N ASP A 110 -0.85 -14.62 3.35
CA ASP A 110 0.09 -14.40 4.46
C ASP A 110 1.32 -13.68 3.94
N ILE A 111 1.66 -12.56 4.57
CA ILE A 111 2.78 -11.71 4.20
C ILE A 111 3.81 -11.70 5.33
N THR A 112 5.07 -11.93 5.01
CA THR A 112 6.15 -11.75 5.98
C THR A 112 6.83 -10.42 5.71
N ILE A 113 6.86 -9.53 6.71
CA ILE A 113 7.58 -8.26 6.61
C ILE A 113 9.08 -8.58 6.47
N PRO A 114 9.79 -8.06 5.46
CA PRO A 114 11.21 -8.38 5.28
C PRO A 114 12.05 -7.97 6.50
N LYS A 115 13.03 -8.79 6.87
CA LYS A 115 13.97 -8.47 7.97
C LYS A 115 15.00 -7.42 7.53
N ASP A 116 15.41 -7.51 6.28
CA ASP A 116 16.41 -6.71 5.60
C ASP A 116 15.80 -5.48 4.92
N LEU A 117 15.03 -4.68 5.67
CA LEU A 117 14.48 -3.45 5.13
C LEU A 117 15.61 -2.50 4.68
N PRO A 118 15.50 -1.90 3.47
CA PRO A 118 16.48 -0.96 2.97
C PRO A 118 16.62 0.24 3.90
N GLN A 119 17.77 0.90 3.87
CA GLN A 119 17.91 2.19 4.52
C GLN A 119 17.12 3.26 3.73
N VAL A 120 16.28 3.99 4.45
CA VAL A 120 15.41 5.08 3.96
C VAL A 120 15.66 6.31 4.83
N LYS A 121 15.39 7.50 4.32
CA LYS A 121 15.59 8.76 5.07
C LYS A 121 14.60 8.85 6.22
N ASP A 122 13.36 8.44 5.97
CA ASP A 122 12.31 8.33 6.97
C ASP A 122 11.67 6.94 6.92
N GLY A 123 11.88 6.15 7.98
CA GLY A 123 11.33 4.79 8.12
C GLY A 123 10.04 4.72 8.91
N SER A 124 9.42 5.86 9.25
CA SER A 124 8.31 5.93 10.19
C SER A 124 7.01 5.32 9.66
N LEU A 125 6.69 5.51 8.37
CA LEU A 125 5.45 5.03 7.77
C LEU A 125 5.69 4.08 6.59
N TRP A 126 4.97 2.98 6.64
CA TRP A 126 4.90 1.95 5.62
C TRP A 126 3.45 1.65 5.26
N TYR A 127 3.24 1.30 4.00
CA TYR A 127 1.95 0.91 3.45
C TYR A 127 2.12 -0.40 2.70
N LEU A 128 1.17 -1.30 2.90
CA LEU A 128 1.14 -2.57 2.18
C LEU A 128 0.06 -2.51 1.10
N ARG A 129 0.47 -2.36 -0.15
CA ARG A 129 -0.42 -2.30 -1.31
C ARG A 129 -0.72 -3.71 -1.81
N VAL A 130 -1.98 -4.07 -1.88
CA VAL A 130 -2.48 -5.22 -2.65
C VAL A 130 -2.91 -4.68 -4.02
N GLY A 131 -2.35 -5.22 -5.11
CA GLY A 131 -2.61 -4.73 -6.46
C GLY A 131 -2.77 -5.83 -7.50
N THR A 132 -3.49 -5.51 -8.58
CA THR A 132 -3.67 -6.36 -9.78
C THR A 132 -3.89 -5.49 -11.02
N SER A 133 -3.90 -6.11 -12.20
CA SER A 133 -4.27 -5.50 -13.49
C SER A 133 -5.53 -6.13 -14.06
N LEU A 134 -6.24 -5.39 -14.92
CA LEU A 134 -7.36 -5.88 -15.70
C LEU A 134 -6.94 -6.01 -17.18
N PRO A 135 -6.33 -7.12 -17.61
CA PRO A 135 -5.76 -7.24 -18.95
C PRO A 135 -6.81 -7.23 -20.06
N THR A 136 -8.06 -7.60 -19.74
CA THR A 136 -9.19 -7.69 -20.68
C THR A 136 -10.13 -6.49 -20.61
N ALA A 137 -9.91 -5.56 -19.66
CA ALA A 137 -10.73 -4.36 -19.55
C ALA A 137 -10.30 -3.33 -20.61
N PRO A 138 -11.22 -2.85 -21.46
CA PRO A 138 -10.92 -1.80 -22.41
C PRO A 138 -10.64 -0.50 -21.66
N GLN A 139 -9.48 0.11 -21.89
CA GLN A 139 -9.33 1.53 -21.61
C GLN A 139 -9.55 2.30 -22.89
N VAL A 140 -10.67 3.01 -22.94
CA VAL A 140 -10.92 3.99 -23.99
C VAL A 140 -10.04 5.21 -23.70
N LEU A 141 -8.79 5.15 -24.13
CA LEU A 141 -8.06 6.35 -24.48
C LEU A 141 -7.75 6.25 -25.97
N ILE A 142 -8.25 7.23 -26.72
CA ILE A 142 -8.01 7.46 -28.14
C ILE A 142 -6.55 7.07 -28.46
N ASN A 143 -6.37 5.92 -29.10
CA ASN A 143 -5.12 5.40 -29.69
C ASN A 143 -4.01 4.82 -28.79
N ILE A 144 -4.24 4.45 -27.51
CA ILE A 144 -3.25 3.65 -26.75
C ILE A 144 -3.94 2.63 -25.82
N MET A 145 -3.75 1.32 -26.07
CA MET A 145 -4.15 0.27 -25.12
C MET A 145 -3.25 0.33 -23.87
N GLN A 146 -3.80 0.76 -22.73
CA GLN A 146 -3.14 0.63 -21.42
C GLN A 146 -4.09 -0.06 -20.46
N MET A 147 -3.59 -1.03 -19.68
CA MET A 147 -4.42 -1.88 -18.80
C MET A 147 -4.72 -1.17 -17.48
N PRO A 148 -5.96 -1.20 -16.95
CA PRO A 148 -6.28 -0.68 -15.61
C PRO A 148 -5.58 -1.47 -14.53
N SER A 149 -5.20 -0.80 -13.44
CA SER A 149 -4.77 -1.47 -12.23
C SER A 149 -5.79 -1.26 -11.12
N LEU A 150 -6.07 -2.32 -10.38
CA LEU A 150 -6.91 -2.28 -9.19
C LEU A 150 -6.03 -2.42 -7.97
N PHE A 151 -6.34 -1.70 -6.91
CA PHE A 151 -5.54 -1.74 -5.69
C PHE A 151 -6.35 -1.49 -4.42
N ASN A 152 -5.69 -1.74 -3.29
CA ASN A 152 -5.95 -1.15 -1.97
C ASN A 152 -4.64 -1.14 -1.18
N ALA A 153 -4.60 -0.47 -0.05
CA ALA A 153 -3.48 -0.59 0.89
C ALA A 153 -3.94 -0.82 2.33
N ALA A 154 -3.13 -1.55 3.10
CA ALA A 154 -3.19 -1.59 4.55
C ALA A 154 -2.11 -0.66 5.13
N GLY A 155 -2.36 -0.14 6.34
CA GLY A 155 -1.56 0.92 6.95
C GLY A 155 -2.16 2.32 6.81
N PRO A 156 -1.45 3.38 7.26
CA PRO A 156 -0.02 3.39 7.62
C PRO A 156 0.33 2.48 8.79
N PHE A 157 1.55 1.96 8.84
CA PHE A 157 2.11 1.29 10.02
C PHE A 157 3.61 1.54 10.13
N THR A 158 4.16 1.30 11.31
CA THR A 158 5.61 1.39 11.59
C THR A 158 6.21 -0.01 11.61
N VAL A 159 7.43 -0.15 11.10
CA VAL A 159 8.20 -1.41 11.23
C VAL A 159 9.35 -1.25 12.21
N THR A 160 9.38 -2.08 13.24
CA THR A 160 10.52 -2.15 14.18
C THR A 160 11.53 -3.20 13.72
N ARG A 161 12.82 -2.83 13.72
CA ARG A 161 13.92 -3.76 13.51
C ARG A 161 14.35 -4.24 14.90
N GLU A 162 14.21 -5.52 15.17
CA GLU A 162 14.82 -6.16 16.35
C GLU A 162 16.33 -6.33 16.14
#